data_AF-A0A672YYP2-F1
#
_entry.id   AF-A0A672YYP2-F1
#
_cell.length_a   1.000
_cell.length_b   1.000
_cell.length_c   1.000
_cell.angle_alpha   90.00
_cell.angle_beta   90.00
_cell.angle_gamma   90.00
#
_symmetry.space_group_name_H-M   'P 1'
#
loop_
_entity.id
_entity.type
_entity.pdbx_description
1 polymer ?
#
loop_
_entity_poly.entity_id
_entity_poly.type
_entity_poly.pdbx_seq_one_letter_code
_entity_poly.pdbx_strand_id
1 'polypeptide(L)'
;MLLLLLGIILLHVAALVLLFVSTIVSAWTTGDTGTSDLWTNCSTTNGGYHCDPASTGEWIQAVQALMILSIIFSCLSLFLFFCQLFTLQKGGRFFLTGTFQILASLFVMSGAIIYTVMSPEWAPDTDSFGYSYILAWVAFPLALISGLIYVILRKRE
;
A
#
# COMPACT_ATOMS: atom_id res chain seq x y z
N MET A 1 -7.16 -19.44 20.20
CA MET A 1 -6.79 -18.00 20.16
C MET A 1 -5.49 -17.77 19.40
N LEU A 2 -4.44 -18.56 19.64
CA LEU A 2 -3.14 -18.40 18.97
C LEU A 2 -3.21 -18.49 17.43
N LEU A 3 -3.93 -19.46 16.86
CA LEU A 3 -4.06 -19.59 15.40
C LEU A 3 -4.74 -18.38 14.74
N LEU A 4 -5.77 -17.83 15.40
CA LEU A 4 -6.46 -16.63 14.92
C LEU A 4 -5.55 -15.40 15.01
N LEU A 5 -4.79 -15.27 16.10
CA LEU A 5 -3.79 -14.22 16.26
C LEU A 5 -2.71 -14.29 15.17
N LEU A 6 -2.19 -15.50 14.92
CA LEU A 6 -1.21 -15.75 13.87
C LEU A 6 -1.76 -15.38 12.49
N GLY A 7 -2.98 -15.81 12.17
CA GLY A 7 -3.62 -15.48 10.89
C GLY A 7 -3.77 -13.97 10.68
N ILE A 8 -4.15 -13.22 11.72
CA ILE A 8 -4.29 -11.77 11.65
C ILE A 8 -2.93 -11.08 11.46
N ILE A 9 -1.89 -11.53 12.19
CA ILE A 9 -0.53 -11.00 12.02
C ILE A 9 -0.02 -11.26 10.60
N LEU A 10 -0.19 -12.49 10.09
CA LEU A 10 0.23 -12.83 8.74
C LEU A 10 -0.51 -12.02 7.69
N LEU A 11 -1.82 -11.82 7.84
CA LEU A 11 -2.63 -10.98 6.95
C LEU A 11 -2.13 -9.52 6.95
N HIS A 12 -1.86 -8.96 8.13
CA HIS A 12 -1.32 -7.60 8.24
C HIS A 12 0.05 -7.50 7.59
N VAL A 13 0.99 -8.37 7.94
CA VAL A 13 2.35 -8.35 7.39
C VAL A 13 2.33 -8.55 5.88
N ALA A 14 1.48 -9.43 5.36
CA ALA A 14 1.30 -9.59 3.91
C ALA A 14 0.84 -8.28 3.26
N ALA A 15 -0.19 -7.63 3.79
CA ALA A 15 -0.64 -6.33 3.28
C ALA A 15 0.48 -5.27 3.33
N LEU A 16 1.23 -5.21 4.43
CA LEU A 16 2.34 -4.26 4.61
C LEU A 16 3.48 -4.51 3.61
N VAL A 17 3.85 -5.77 3.36
CA VAL A 17 4.85 -6.12 2.35
C VAL A 17 4.38 -5.69 0.97
N LEU A 18 3.11 -5.92 0.62
CA LEU A 18 2.57 -5.46 -0.66
C LEU A 18 2.55 -3.94 -0.78
N LEU A 19 2.26 -3.20 0.30
CA LEU A 19 2.37 -1.74 0.32
C LEU A 19 3.81 -1.27 0.08
N PHE A 20 4.81 -1.92 0.70
CA PHE A 20 6.21 -1.61 0.46
C PHE A 20 6.64 -1.90 -0.97
N VAL A 21 6.33 -3.10 -1.49
CA VAL A 21 6.73 -3.50 -2.85
C VAL A 21 6.05 -2.61 -3.88
N SER A 22 4.74 -2.36 -3.74
CA SER A 22 4.04 -1.44 -4.63
C SER A 22 4.61 -0.03 -4.56
N THR A 23 5.03 0.47 -3.40
CA THR A 23 5.54 1.84 -3.30
C THR A 23 6.98 1.97 -3.81
N ILE A 24 7.85 1.01 -3.54
CA ILE A 24 9.30 1.15 -3.79
C ILE A 24 9.69 0.73 -5.21
N VAL A 25 8.96 -0.22 -5.80
CA VAL A 25 9.38 -0.81 -7.07
C VAL A 25 8.77 -0.12 -8.28
N SER A 26 9.64 0.60 -8.99
CA SER A 26 9.95 0.68 -10.44
C SER A 26 8.91 0.33 -11.54
N ALA A 27 7.64 0.04 -11.26
CA ALA A 27 6.79 -0.76 -12.16
C ALA A 27 5.27 -0.54 -12.01
N TRP A 28 4.84 0.72 -11.86
CA TRP A 28 3.41 1.06 -11.89
C TRP A 28 2.84 1.11 -13.31
N THR A 29 3.66 1.52 -14.27
CA THR A 29 3.37 1.46 -15.71
C THR A 29 4.58 0.86 -16.43
N THR A 30 4.31 -0.02 -17.39
CA THR A 30 5.34 -0.75 -18.14
C THR A 30 5.03 -0.72 -19.63
N GLY A 31 6.03 -0.38 -20.44
CA GLY A 31 5.98 -0.42 -21.90
C GLY A 31 7.18 -1.17 -22.48
N ASP A 32 7.20 -1.34 -23.80
CA ASP A 32 8.26 -2.10 -24.50
C ASP A 32 9.65 -1.48 -24.36
N THR A 33 9.74 -0.17 -24.19
CA THR A 33 10.99 0.59 -24.17
C THR A 33 11.30 1.24 -22.82
N GLY A 34 10.50 0.99 -21.78
CA GLY A 34 10.70 1.64 -20.48
C GLY A 34 9.72 1.21 -19.39
N THR A 35 10.04 1.60 -18.17
CA THR A 35 9.16 1.46 -17.00
C THR A 35 8.97 2.83 -16.35
N SER A 36 7.74 3.15 -16.02
CA SER A 36 7.37 4.35 -15.30
C SER A 36 6.85 3.99 -13.93
N ASP A 37 7.29 4.74 -12.93
CA ASP A 37 6.96 4.51 -11.53
C ASP A 37 6.57 5.80 -10.82
N LEU A 38 6.14 5.66 -9.57
CA LEU A 38 5.89 6.77 -8.67
C LEU A 38 7.10 7.70 -8.54
N TRP A 39 8.33 7.18 -8.49
CA TRP A 39 9.53 7.97 -8.17
C TRP A 39 10.40 8.30 -9.36
N THR A 40 10.52 7.36 -10.30
CA THR A 40 11.45 7.44 -11.42
C THR A 40 10.84 6.87 -12.69
N ASN A 41 11.14 7.50 -13.81
CA ASN A 41 10.82 7.04 -15.15
C ASN A 41 12.10 6.56 -15.81
N CYS A 42 12.13 5.28 -16.15
CA CYS A 42 13.27 4.65 -16.78
C CYS A 42 12.95 4.31 -18.23
N SER A 43 13.83 4.68 -19.17
CA SER A 43 13.70 4.36 -20.59
C SER A 43 14.99 3.75 -21.12
N THR A 44 14.85 2.83 -22.06
CA THR A 44 15.97 2.25 -22.81
C THR A 44 16.00 2.91 -24.17
N THR A 45 16.94 3.84 -24.36
CA THR A 45 17.15 4.53 -25.65
C THR A 45 18.54 4.18 -26.18
N ASN A 46 18.61 3.72 -27.45
CA ASN A 46 19.86 3.37 -28.13
C ASN A 46 20.82 2.44 -27.35
N GLY A 47 20.28 1.52 -26.52
CA GLY A 47 21.07 0.58 -25.71
C GLY A 47 21.56 1.13 -24.37
N GLY A 48 21.26 2.39 -24.04
CA GLY A 48 21.50 2.98 -22.72
C GLY A 48 20.22 2.94 -21.85
N TYR A 49 20.38 2.57 -20.58
CA TYR A 49 19.30 2.62 -19.57
C TYR A 49 19.39 3.94 -18.80
N HIS A 50 18.39 4.81 -18.98
CA HIS A 50 18.35 6.13 -18.35
C HIS A 50 17.12 6.24 -17.45
N CYS A 51 17.30 6.75 -16.23
CA CYS A 51 16.22 6.97 -15.27
C CYS A 51 16.20 8.42 -14.80
N ASP A 52 15.07 9.10 -15.00
CA ASP A 52 14.84 10.47 -14.55
C ASP A 52 13.76 10.50 -13.45
N PRO A 53 13.82 11.42 -12.48
CA PRO A 53 12.78 11.56 -11.47
C PRO A 53 11.40 11.86 -12.09
N ALA A 54 10.33 11.24 -11.55
CA ALA A 54 8.95 11.36 -12.06
C ALA A 54 8.28 12.73 -11.75
N SER A 55 9.04 13.79 -11.48
CA SER A 55 8.59 14.94 -10.68
C SER A 55 7.73 16.00 -11.40
N THR A 56 7.12 15.71 -12.55
CA THR A 56 6.50 16.77 -13.37
C THR A 56 4.99 16.97 -13.13
N GLY A 57 4.29 16.06 -12.43
CA GLY A 57 2.84 16.17 -12.19
C GLY A 57 2.44 16.40 -10.73
N GLU A 58 1.57 17.36 -10.46
CA GLU A 58 1.01 17.55 -9.10
C GLU A 58 0.20 16.33 -8.63
N TRP A 59 -0.47 15.63 -9.56
CA TRP A 59 -1.24 14.42 -9.25
C TRP A 59 -0.34 13.25 -8.81
N ILE A 60 0.86 13.09 -9.39
CA ILE A 60 1.77 12.01 -8.99
C ILE A 60 2.30 12.25 -7.58
N GLN A 61 2.53 13.52 -7.20
CA GLN A 61 2.89 13.87 -5.82
C GLN A 61 1.78 13.52 -4.82
N ALA A 62 0.50 13.69 -5.20
CA ALA A 62 -0.61 13.25 -4.39
C ALA A 62 -0.61 11.71 -4.20
N VAL A 63 -0.38 10.95 -5.28
CA VAL A 63 -0.27 9.48 -5.19
C VAL A 63 0.91 9.07 -4.29
N GLN A 64 2.08 9.67 -4.47
CA GLN A 64 3.27 9.43 -3.63
C GLN A 64 2.97 9.66 -2.14
N ALA A 65 2.35 10.80 -1.81
CA ALA A 65 1.98 11.13 -0.44
C ALA A 65 1.00 10.10 0.15
N LEU A 66 -0.01 9.69 -0.62
CA LEU A 66 -0.99 8.67 -0.20
C LEU A 66 -0.32 7.30 0.02
N MET A 67 0.60 6.89 -0.84
CA MET A 67 1.34 5.63 -0.67
C MET A 67 2.22 5.67 0.60
N ILE A 68 2.96 6.77 0.84
CA ILE A 68 3.74 6.96 2.08
C ILE A 68 2.83 6.90 3.31
N LEU A 69 1.71 7.62 3.30
CA LEU A 69 0.76 7.63 4.42
C LEU A 69 0.18 6.24 4.67
N SER A 70 -0.11 5.46 3.63
CA SER A 70 -0.59 4.09 3.77
C SER A 70 0.40 3.19 4.53
N ILE A 71 1.70 3.28 4.21
CA ILE A 71 2.77 2.53 4.89
C ILE A 71 2.90 3.00 6.33
N ILE A 72 2.96 4.32 6.58
CA ILE A 72 3.10 4.87 7.94
C ILE A 72 1.96 4.39 8.83
N PHE A 73 0.72 4.49 8.35
CA PHE A 73 -0.45 4.11 9.13
C PHE A 73 -0.53 2.59 9.36
N SER A 74 -0.13 1.77 8.39
CA SER A 74 -0.06 0.32 8.57
C SER A 74 1.05 -0.08 9.57
N CYS A 75 2.24 0.52 9.48
CA CYS A 75 3.31 0.32 10.47
C CYS A 75 2.87 0.72 11.89
N LEU A 76 2.21 1.88 12.03
CA LEU A 76 1.66 2.33 13.31
C LEU A 76 0.59 1.36 13.83
N SER A 77 -0.30 0.88 12.97
CA SER A 77 -1.28 -0.14 13.34
C SER A 77 -0.61 -1.41 13.86
N LEU A 78 0.43 -1.92 13.18
CA LEU A 78 1.16 -3.11 13.62
C LEU A 78 1.84 -2.89 14.98
N PHE A 79 2.46 -1.72 15.18
CA PHE A 79 3.05 -1.37 16.47
C PHE A 79 1.99 -1.30 17.58
N LEU A 80 0.88 -0.60 17.34
CA LEU A 80 -0.24 -0.50 18.29
C LEU A 80 -0.85 -1.86 18.60
N PHE A 81 -0.89 -2.78 17.63
CA PHE A 81 -1.35 -4.14 17.84
C PHE A 81 -0.51 -4.85 18.90
N PHE A 82 0.82 -4.80 18.76
CA PHE A 82 1.73 -5.37 19.77
C PHE A 82 1.58 -4.69 21.13
N CYS A 83 1.47 -3.37 21.18
CA CYS A 83 1.21 -2.66 22.44
C CYS A 83 -0.11 -3.10 23.09
N GLN A 84 -1.19 -3.21 22.31
CA GLN A 84 -2.51 -3.62 22.80
C GLN A 84 -2.54 -5.10 23.22
N LEU A 85 -1.70 -5.97 22.65
CA LEU A 85 -1.62 -7.35 23.11
C LEU A 85 -1.23 -7.44 24.60
N PHE A 86 -0.28 -6.60 25.04
CA PHE A 86 0.20 -6.62 26.42
C PHE A 86 -0.56 -5.65 27.34
N THR A 87 -0.92 -4.47 26.86
CA THR A 87 -1.52 -3.40 27.70
C THR A 87 -3.04 -3.48 27.85
N LEU A 88 -3.74 -4.08 26.88
CA LEU A 88 -5.19 -4.09 26.88
C LEU A 88 -5.74 -5.03 27.95
N GLN A 89 -6.69 -4.54 28.76
CA GLN A 89 -7.40 -5.37 29.73
C GLN A 89 -8.28 -6.42 29.06
N LYS A 90 -8.61 -7.48 29.80
CA LYS A 90 -9.51 -8.54 29.35
C LYS A 90 -10.84 -7.94 28.90
N GLY A 91 -11.32 -8.37 27.74
CA GLY A 91 -12.56 -7.86 27.16
C GLY A 91 -12.42 -6.55 26.37
N GLY A 92 -11.23 -5.92 26.33
CA GLY A 92 -10.95 -4.78 25.45
C GLY A 92 -10.95 -5.16 23.97
N ARG A 93 -11.12 -4.16 23.10
CA ARG A 93 -11.11 -4.29 21.64
C ARG A 93 -9.89 -3.60 21.03
N PHE A 94 -9.42 -4.11 19.90
CA PHE A 94 -8.28 -3.54 19.17
C PHE A 94 -8.71 -2.37 18.25
N PHE A 95 -9.52 -1.46 18.78
CA PHE A 95 -10.15 -0.39 17.99
C PHE A 95 -9.12 0.55 17.36
N LEU A 96 -8.13 1.03 18.13
CA LEU A 96 -7.09 1.91 17.60
C LEU A 96 -6.27 1.23 16.49
N THR A 97 -5.80 0.01 16.73
CA THR A 97 -5.12 -0.80 15.71
C THR A 97 -5.95 -0.88 14.42
N GLY A 98 -7.23 -1.24 14.54
CA GLY A 98 -8.14 -1.36 13.40
C GLY A 98 -8.35 -0.05 12.67
N THR A 99 -8.54 1.07 13.38
CA THR A 99 -8.72 2.40 12.76
C THR A 99 -7.52 2.81 11.92
N PHE A 100 -6.29 2.67 12.45
CA PHE A 100 -5.08 2.99 11.68
C PHE A 100 -4.94 2.10 10.44
N GLN A 101 -5.29 0.82 10.54
CA GLN A 101 -5.22 -0.09 9.39
C GLN A 101 -6.29 0.22 8.33
N ILE A 102 -7.49 0.62 8.75
CA ILE A 102 -8.54 1.07 7.82
C ILE A 102 -8.09 2.36 7.11
N LEU A 103 -7.54 3.32 7.85
CA LEU A 103 -7.00 4.55 7.24
C LEU A 103 -5.88 4.24 6.24
N ALA A 104 -4.97 3.31 6.55
CA ALA A 104 -3.97 2.83 5.60
C ALA A 104 -4.60 2.29 4.31
N SER A 105 -5.66 1.48 4.43
CA SER A 105 -6.39 0.93 3.29
C SER A 105 -7.05 2.03 2.43
N LEU A 106 -7.59 3.07 3.05
CA LEU A 106 -8.20 4.20 2.33
C LEU A 106 -7.17 5.04 1.58
N PHE A 107 -5.97 5.22 2.14
CA PHE A 107 -4.89 5.94 1.47
C PHE A 107 -4.38 5.18 0.24
N VAL A 108 -4.11 3.88 0.34
CA VAL A 108 -3.68 3.08 -0.84
C VAL A 108 -4.78 3.03 -1.90
N MET A 109 -6.06 2.87 -1.51
CA MET A 109 -7.18 2.91 -2.43
C MET A 109 -7.26 4.24 -3.18
N SER A 110 -7.14 5.35 -2.44
CA SER A 110 -7.17 6.69 -3.04
C SER A 110 -6.00 6.90 -4.02
N GLY A 111 -4.79 6.50 -3.64
CA GLY A 111 -3.61 6.59 -4.50
C GLY A 111 -3.77 5.77 -5.79
N ALA A 112 -4.23 4.52 -5.66
CA ALA A 112 -4.47 3.64 -6.80
C ALA A 112 -5.57 4.19 -7.74
N ILE A 113 -6.66 4.75 -7.20
CA ILE A 113 -7.74 5.36 -7.99
C ILE A 113 -7.22 6.59 -8.75
N ILE A 114 -6.52 7.51 -8.08
CA ILE A 114 -5.96 8.70 -8.73
C ILE A 114 -5.02 8.28 -9.87
N TYR A 115 -4.15 7.30 -9.62
CA TYR A 115 -3.27 6.77 -10.66
C TYR A 115 -4.04 6.16 -11.83
N THR A 116 -5.09 5.38 -11.55
CA THR A 116 -5.94 4.77 -12.58
C THR A 116 -6.57 5.82 -13.50
N VAL A 117 -7.01 6.94 -12.93
CA VAL A 117 -7.67 8.02 -13.67
C VAL A 117 -6.67 8.89 -14.44
N MET A 118 -5.51 9.17 -13.86
CA MET A 118 -4.56 10.14 -14.42
C MET A 118 -3.51 9.50 -15.34
N SER A 119 -3.17 8.23 -15.14
CA SER A 119 -2.11 7.57 -15.91
C SER A 119 -2.39 7.49 -17.42
N PRO A 120 -3.62 7.27 -17.93
CA PRO A 120 -3.84 7.19 -19.38
C PRO A 120 -3.59 8.52 -20.12
N GLU A 121 -3.70 9.65 -19.43
CA GLU A 121 -3.42 10.98 -20.01
C GLU A 121 -1.92 11.29 -20.09
N TRP A 122 -1.09 10.51 -19.38
CA TRP A 122 0.34 10.75 -19.25
C TRP A 122 1.20 9.63 -19.85
N ALA A 123 0.75 8.38 -19.75
CA ALA A 123 1.43 7.22 -20.32
C ALA A 123 1.08 7.08 -21.81
N PRO A 124 2.04 6.69 -22.67
CA PRO A 124 1.76 6.30 -24.05
C PRO A 124 0.68 5.20 -24.13
N ASP A 125 -0.13 5.21 -25.19
CA ASP A 125 -1.17 4.19 -25.42
C ASP A 125 -0.63 2.75 -25.52
N THR A 126 0.68 2.60 -25.77
CA THR A 126 1.38 1.32 -25.82
C THR A 126 1.71 0.75 -24.45
N ASP A 127 1.65 1.57 -23.41
CA ASP A 127 2.05 1.20 -22.06
C ASP A 127 0.86 0.64 -21.29
N SER A 128 1.16 -0.25 -20.35
CA SER A 128 0.16 -0.98 -19.57
C SER A 128 0.43 -0.84 -18.07
N PHE A 129 -0.60 -1.03 -17.25
CA PHE A 129 -0.43 -1.09 -15.80
C PHE A 129 0.52 -2.22 -15.40
N GLY A 130 1.59 -1.86 -14.72
CA GLY A 130 2.59 -2.79 -14.23
C GLY A 130 2.16 -3.51 -12.95
N TYR A 131 2.97 -4.48 -12.52
CA TYR A 131 2.59 -5.31 -11.38
C TYR A 131 2.57 -4.54 -10.06
N SER A 132 3.38 -3.48 -9.88
CA SER A 132 3.37 -2.68 -8.63
C SER A 132 2.01 -2.02 -8.41
N TYR A 133 1.37 -1.55 -9.48
CA TYR A 133 -0.01 -1.04 -9.45
C TYR A 133 -1.01 -2.15 -9.04
N ILE A 134 -0.88 -3.35 -9.61
CA ILE A 134 -1.72 -4.50 -9.25
C ILE A 134 -1.54 -4.85 -7.78
N LEU A 135 -0.31 -4.84 -7.26
CA LEU A 135 -0.03 -5.11 -5.86
C LEU A 135 -0.66 -4.07 -4.93
N ALA A 136 -0.76 -2.80 -5.32
CA ALA A 136 -1.49 -1.78 -4.55
C ALA A 136 -2.98 -2.12 -4.45
N TRP A 137 -3.60 -2.57 -5.54
CA TRP A 137 -5.00 -3.02 -5.56
C TRP A 137 -5.24 -4.32 -4.78
N VAL A 138 -4.24 -5.20 -4.67
CA VAL A 138 -4.32 -6.38 -3.79
C VAL A 138 -4.08 -5.99 -2.33
N ALA A 139 -3.19 -5.04 -2.05
CA ALA A 139 -2.92 -4.55 -0.71
C ALA A 139 -4.14 -3.87 -0.07
N PHE A 140 -4.92 -3.12 -0.86
CA PHE A 140 -6.15 -2.44 -0.39
C PHE A 140 -7.13 -3.38 0.36
N PRO A 141 -7.72 -4.41 -0.28
CA PRO A 141 -8.71 -5.26 0.39
C PRO A 141 -8.07 -6.05 1.53
N LEU A 142 -6.80 -6.46 1.44
CA LEU A 142 -6.12 -7.15 2.54
C LEU A 142 -5.96 -6.24 3.77
N ALA A 143 -5.57 -4.98 3.56
CA ALA A 143 -5.48 -3.99 4.62
C ALA A 143 -6.86 -3.68 5.21
N LEU A 144 -7.89 -3.50 4.38
CA LEU A 144 -9.25 -3.21 4.83
C LEU A 144 -9.81 -4.37 5.67
N ILE A 145 -9.71 -5.60 5.18
CA ILE A 145 -10.17 -6.80 5.88
C ILE A 145 -9.40 -6.95 7.20
N SER A 146 -8.08 -6.76 7.20
CA SER A 146 -7.26 -6.76 8.40
C SER A 146 -7.76 -5.74 9.44
N GLY A 147 -8.01 -4.51 9.01
CA GLY A 147 -8.56 -3.45 9.86
C GLY A 147 -9.93 -3.77 10.45
N LEU A 148 -10.85 -4.29 9.64
CA LEU A 148 -12.18 -4.71 10.10
C LEU A 148 -12.10 -5.84 11.13
N ILE A 149 -11.22 -6.83 10.90
CA ILE A 149 -10.99 -7.92 11.86
C ILE A 149 -10.47 -7.35 13.19
N TYR A 150 -9.53 -6.40 13.18
CA TYR A 150 -9.04 -5.76 14.41
C TYR A 150 -10.13 -5.04 15.19
N VAL A 151 -11.03 -4.32 14.51
CA VAL A 151 -12.14 -3.61 15.18
C VAL A 151 -13.09 -4.58 15.89
N ILE A 152 -13.35 -5.74 15.27
CA ILE A 152 -14.25 -6.78 15.82
C ILE A 152 -13.54 -7.63 16.88
N LEU A 153 -12.21 -7.76 16.79
CA LEU A 153 -11.43 -8.60 17.69
C LEU A 153 -11.53 -8.09 19.13
N ARG A 154 -11.91 -9.02 20.02
CA ARG A 154 -11.96 -8.81 21.46
C ARG A 154 -10.93 -9.69 22.14
N LYS A 155 -10.14 -9.12 23.05
CA LYS A 155 -9.23 -9.88 23.90
C LYS A 155 -10.06 -10.78 24.83
N ARG A 156 -10.13 -12.08 24.50
CA ARG A 156 -10.54 -13.11 25.47
C ARG A 156 -9.36 -13.40 26.40
N GLU A 157 -9.63 -14.05 27.53
CA GLU A 157 -8.80 -14.20 28.74
C GLU A 157 -7.30 -13.87 28.68
#